data_AF-A0A552ZV47-F1
#
_entry.id   AF-A0A552ZV47-F1
#
_cell.length_a   1.000
_cell.length_b   1.000
_cell.length_c   1.000
_cell.angle_alpha   90.00
_cell.angle_beta   90.00
_cell.angle_gamma   90.00
#
_symmetry.space_group_name_H-M   'P 1'
#
loop_
_entity.id
_entity.type
_entity.pdbx_description
1 polymer ?
#
loop_
_entity_poly.entity_id
_entity_poly.type
_entity_poly.pdbx_seq_one_letter_code
_entity_poly.pdbx_strand_id
1 'polypeptide(L)'
;MKRIVAGVIGLAAGTAMLVGCSSDKGAPAPSSSQQATVAQGGSTEVKVDGADLAGLDLNSVTCVKQGGKVTVASGAIGGQQGLGIVMSDAATPVVESLGMVVDGNALAVANAMGAKSGSAEVKVDGDRYTITGEAVGADMHNPMAGMITKPFTVTVTCK
;
A
#
# COMPACT_ATOMS: atom_id res chain seq x y z
N MET A 1 10.12 -55.43 26.59
CA MET A 1 8.88 -56.23 26.40
C MET A 1 7.96 -55.48 25.44
N LYS A 2 7.39 -56.23 24.49
CA LYS A 2 6.37 -55.88 23.48
C LYS A 2 6.76 -54.96 22.30
N ARG A 3 6.93 -55.67 21.17
CA ARG A 3 6.82 -55.32 19.74
C ARG A 3 5.37 -54.80 19.46
N ILE A 4 4.93 -54.25 18.32
CA ILE A 4 4.92 -54.75 16.91
C ILE A 4 4.32 -53.61 16.00
N VAL A 5 4.97 -53.31 14.83
CA VAL A 5 4.40 -53.02 13.45
C VAL A 5 3.53 -51.78 13.21
N ALA A 6 3.39 -51.15 12.02
CA ALA A 6 4.05 -50.99 10.69
C ALA A 6 3.12 -49.99 9.93
N GLY A 7 3.48 -49.27 8.86
CA GLY A 7 4.62 -49.39 7.97
C GLY A 7 4.82 -48.19 7.02
N VAL A 8 6.08 -47.98 6.61
CA VAL A 8 6.68 -48.43 5.33
C VAL A 8 6.02 -47.99 3.99
N ILE A 9 6.74 -47.06 3.32
CA ILE A 9 7.07 -46.94 1.86
C ILE A 9 6.03 -46.28 0.94
N GLY A 10 6.38 -45.37 0.01
CA GLY A 10 7.67 -44.97 -0.57
C GLY A 10 7.54 -43.70 -1.44
N LEU A 11 8.53 -42.81 -1.51
CA LEU A 11 9.71 -42.81 -2.41
C LEU A 11 9.38 -42.52 -3.88
N ALA A 12 9.74 -41.33 -4.38
CA ALA A 12 10.66 -41.15 -5.51
C ALA A 12 10.86 -39.66 -5.89
N ALA A 13 12.15 -39.27 -5.98
CA ALA A 13 12.82 -38.38 -6.95
C ALA A 13 11.98 -37.27 -7.63
N GLY A 14 12.40 -36.02 -7.69
CA GLY A 14 13.73 -35.48 -7.90
C GLY A 14 13.65 -34.37 -8.96
N THR A 15 14.70 -33.56 -9.04
CA THR A 15 14.99 -32.47 -10.01
C THR A 15 14.37 -31.09 -9.75
N ALA A 16 15.29 -30.15 -9.54
CA ALA A 16 15.09 -28.72 -9.62
C ALA A 16 14.68 -28.31 -11.04
N MET A 17 13.77 -27.35 -11.13
CA MET A 17 13.70 -26.45 -12.27
C MET A 17 13.59 -25.02 -11.75
N LEU A 18 14.66 -24.27 -11.99
CA LEU A 18 14.69 -22.82 -12.07
C LEU A 18 13.70 -22.36 -13.16
N VAL A 19 12.86 -21.39 -12.87
CA VAL A 19 12.17 -20.57 -13.88
C VAL A 19 12.19 -19.15 -13.33
N GLY A 20 12.95 -18.18 -13.83
CA GLY A 20 13.34 -17.97 -15.23
C GLY A 20 12.32 -17.02 -15.86
N CYS A 21 12.40 -15.73 -15.51
CA CYS A 21 11.73 -14.67 -16.26
C CYS A 21 12.40 -14.56 -17.64
N SER A 22 11.76 -15.07 -18.69
CA SER A 22 11.87 -14.52 -20.05
C SER A 22 10.75 -15.00 -20.96
N SER A 23 10.46 -14.18 -21.96
CA SER A 23 9.26 -14.03 -22.79
C SER A 23 8.85 -15.18 -23.72
N ASP A 24 7.56 -15.10 -24.11
CA ASP A 24 6.87 -15.57 -25.33
C ASP A 24 6.19 -16.97 -25.43
N LYS A 25 4.86 -16.88 -25.59
CA LYS A 25 3.85 -17.75 -26.29
C LYS A 25 3.53 -19.16 -25.77
N GLY A 26 2.29 -19.27 -25.26
CA GLY A 26 1.48 -20.50 -25.25
C GLY A 26 0.24 -20.35 -24.36
N ALA A 27 -0.96 -20.28 -24.95
CA ALA A 27 -2.22 -20.12 -24.22
C ALA A 27 -2.65 -21.40 -23.48
N PRO A 28 -3.28 -21.26 -22.30
CA PRO A 28 -4.56 -21.91 -22.06
C PRO A 28 -5.63 -20.96 -21.46
N ALA A 29 -6.89 -21.42 -21.52
CA ALA A 29 -8.17 -20.76 -21.24
C ALA A 29 -8.30 -19.96 -19.91
N PRO A 30 -9.23 -18.97 -19.84
CA PRO A 30 -9.33 -18.07 -18.70
C PRO A 30 -10.03 -18.75 -17.52
N SER A 31 -9.29 -19.03 -16.45
CA SER A 31 -9.85 -19.08 -15.11
C SER A 31 -9.70 -17.70 -14.51
N SER A 32 -10.81 -16.99 -14.31
CA SER A 32 -10.84 -15.63 -13.74
C SER A 32 -10.55 -15.66 -12.25
N SER A 33 -9.28 -15.90 -11.90
CA SER A 33 -8.69 -15.44 -10.65
C SER A 33 -8.28 -13.99 -10.84
N GLN A 34 -8.95 -13.06 -10.15
CA GLN A 34 -8.52 -11.67 -10.08
C GLN A 34 -7.12 -11.64 -9.45
N GLN A 35 -6.10 -11.67 -10.28
CA GLN A 35 -4.71 -11.70 -9.86
C GLN A 35 -4.35 -10.29 -9.42
N ALA A 36 -4.10 -10.11 -8.11
CA ALA A 36 -3.62 -8.85 -7.57
C ALA A 36 -2.32 -8.49 -8.30
N THR A 37 -2.29 -7.33 -8.94
CA THR A 37 -1.10 -6.83 -9.61
C THR A 37 -0.37 -5.93 -8.63
N VAL A 38 0.87 -6.28 -8.30
CA VAL A 38 1.74 -5.50 -7.42
C VAL A 38 2.72 -4.73 -8.30
N ALA A 39 2.54 -3.43 -8.35
CA ALA A 39 3.45 -2.48 -8.95
C ALA A 39 4.44 -1.97 -7.89
N GLN A 40 5.73 -1.92 -8.22
CA GLN A 40 6.70 -1.19 -7.39
C GLN A 40 6.60 0.29 -7.73
N GLY A 41 6.39 1.11 -6.71
CA GLY A 41 6.32 2.55 -6.86
C GLY A 41 7.62 3.10 -7.46
N GLY A 42 7.52 3.90 -8.52
CA GLY A 42 8.61 4.76 -8.99
C GLY A 42 8.87 5.91 -8.02
N SER A 43 9.52 6.98 -8.50
CA SER A 43 9.79 8.22 -7.73
C SER A 43 8.57 8.62 -6.89
N THR A 44 8.69 8.45 -5.58
CA THR A 44 7.65 8.78 -4.60
C THR A 44 8.15 9.92 -3.73
N GLU A 45 7.28 10.89 -3.50
CA GLU A 45 7.53 12.05 -2.65
C GLU A 45 6.33 12.25 -1.74
N VAL A 46 6.58 12.43 -0.45
CA VAL A 46 5.53 12.62 0.56
C VAL A 46 5.92 13.85 1.37
N LYS A 47 5.05 14.85 1.36
CA LYS A 47 5.24 16.12 2.06
C LYS A 47 4.09 16.38 3.02
N VAL A 48 4.43 16.86 4.21
CA VAL A 48 3.48 17.31 5.23
C VAL A 48 3.95 18.67 5.73
N ASP A 49 3.04 19.65 5.81
CA ASP A 49 3.38 21.06 6.07
C ASP A 49 4.47 21.62 5.12
N GLY A 50 4.56 21.06 3.91
CA GLY A 50 5.57 21.44 2.91
C GLY A 50 6.96 20.84 3.10
N ALA A 51 7.19 20.06 4.16
CA ALA A 51 8.44 19.35 4.42
C ALA A 51 8.32 17.87 4.08
N ASP A 52 9.44 17.24 3.67
CA ASP A 52 9.47 15.80 3.38
C ASP A 52 9.14 14.99 4.63
N LEU A 53 8.30 13.96 4.48
CA LEU A 53 7.95 13.07 5.57
C LEU A 53 9.14 12.16 5.90
N ALA A 54 9.82 12.48 7.01
CA ALA A 54 10.98 11.73 7.47
C ALA A 54 10.62 10.29 7.89
N GLY A 55 11.57 9.36 7.76
CA GLY A 55 11.45 7.98 8.25
C GLY A 55 10.58 7.04 7.40
N LEU A 56 10.01 7.53 6.30
CA LEU A 56 9.30 6.71 5.33
C LEU A 56 10.27 6.04 4.36
N ASP A 57 10.08 4.75 4.06
CA ASP A 57 10.88 4.06 3.04
C ASP A 57 10.29 4.27 1.64
N LEU A 58 10.77 5.33 0.99
CA LEU A 58 10.36 5.70 -0.36
C LEU A 58 10.81 4.69 -1.44
N ASN A 59 11.71 3.76 -1.12
CA ASN A 59 12.17 2.73 -2.06
C ASN A 59 11.30 1.46 -2.06
N SER A 60 10.46 1.28 -1.04
CA SER A 60 9.57 0.11 -0.90
C SER A 60 8.09 0.46 -1.06
N VAL A 61 7.80 1.59 -1.72
CA VAL A 61 6.42 1.98 -2.04
C VAL A 61 5.80 0.90 -2.93
N THR A 62 4.66 0.40 -2.52
CA THR A 62 3.88 -0.60 -3.25
C THR A 62 2.58 0.03 -3.72
N CYS A 63 2.19 -0.29 -4.95
CA CYS A 63 0.86 0.00 -5.47
C CYS A 63 0.17 -1.32 -5.81
N VAL A 64 -0.92 -1.63 -5.13
CA VAL A 64 -1.69 -2.86 -5.34
C VAL A 64 -3.06 -2.50 -5.91
N LYS A 65 -3.39 -3.06 -7.07
CA LYS A 65 -4.73 -2.95 -7.65
C LYS A 65 -5.54 -4.20 -7.36
N GLN A 66 -6.64 -4.05 -6.62
CA GLN A 66 -7.51 -5.16 -6.25
C GLN A 66 -8.92 -4.67 -5.90
N GLY A 67 -9.96 -5.38 -6.38
CA GLY A 67 -11.35 -5.11 -5.97
C GLY A 67 -11.85 -3.71 -6.34
N GLY A 68 -11.37 -3.15 -7.47
CA GLY A 68 -11.71 -1.78 -7.88
C GLY A 68 -11.07 -0.69 -7.01
N LYS A 69 -10.00 -1.02 -6.29
CA LYS A 69 -9.19 -0.09 -5.49
C LYS A 69 -7.74 -0.09 -5.94
N VAL A 70 -7.09 1.05 -5.74
CA VAL A 70 -5.64 1.18 -5.73
C VAL A 70 -5.22 1.45 -4.29
N THR A 71 -4.41 0.55 -3.73
CA THR A 71 -3.80 0.69 -2.41
C THR A 71 -2.35 1.07 -2.60
N VAL A 72 -1.95 2.25 -2.11
CA VAL A 72 -0.57 2.70 -2.05
C VAL A 72 -0.08 2.55 -0.62
N ALA A 73 1.02 1.85 -0.40
CA ALA A 73 1.59 1.69 0.92
C ALA A 73 3.11 1.83 0.89
N SER A 74 3.66 2.50 1.89
CA SER A 74 5.10 2.55 2.15
C SER A 74 5.37 2.24 3.60
N GLY A 75 6.36 1.38 3.81
CA GLY A 75 6.77 0.93 5.12
C GLY A 75 7.61 1.97 5.87
N ALA A 76 7.75 1.73 7.16
CA ALA A 76 8.59 2.53 8.03
C ALA A 76 10.04 2.08 7.98
N ILE A 77 10.97 3.03 7.86
CA ILE A 77 12.34 2.80 8.29
C ILE A 77 12.32 2.74 9.83
N GLY A 78 12.56 1.56 10.39
CA GLY A 78 12.57 1.35 11.85
C GLY A 78 11.19 1.22 12.52
N GLY A 79 10.11 1.04 11.76
CA GLY A 79 8.79 0.69 12.32
C GLY A 79 7.91 1.85 12.81
N GLN A 80 8.39 3.10 12.76
CA GLN A 80 7.72 4.23 13.40
C GLN A 80 6.85 5.09 12.45
N GLN A 81 7.17 5.16 11.16
CA GLN A 81 6.53 6.06 10.20
C GLN A 81 5.90 5.30 9.05
N GLY A 82 4.61 5.44 8.80
CA GLY A 82 3.94 4.70 7.73
C GLY A 82 3.12 5.61 6.85
N LEU A 83 2.92 5.19 5.60
CA LEU A 83 1.93 5.75 4.70
C LEU A 83 1.06 4.63 4.14
N GLY A 84 -0.25 4.81 4.21
CA GLY A 84 -1.24 3.97 3.53
C GLY A 84 -2.31 4.84 2.89
N ILE A 85 -2.65 4.57 1.63
CA ILE A 85 -3.68 5.27 0.88
C ILE A 85 -4.53 4.22 0.17
N VAL A 86 -5.84 4.35 0.27
CA VAL A 86 -6.80 3.57 -0.51
C VAL A 86 -7.62 4.56 -1.34
N MET A 87 -7.62 4.36 -2.64
CA MET A 87 -8.43 5.13 -3.59
C MET A 87 -9.18 4.21 -4.54
N SER A 88 -10.23 4.71 -5.18
CA SER A 88 -10.91 3.98 -6.26
C SER A 88 -9.98 3.78 -7.47
N ASP A 89 -10.03 2.61 -8.09
CA ASP A 89 -9.39 2.34 -9.39
C ASP A 89 -10.37 2.74 -10.50
N ALA A 90 -10.41 4.04 -10.80
CA ALA A 90 -11.29 4.63 -11.79
C ALA A 90 -10.56 5.76 -12.55
N ALA A 91 -11.14 6.24 -13.66
CA ALA A 91 -10.57 7.34 -14.44
C ALA A 91 -10.45 8.65 -13.63
N THR A 92 -11.34 8.84 -12.65
CA THR A 92 -11.29 9.90 -11.65
C THR A 92 -11.22 9.27 -10.26
N PRO A 93 -10.02 8.89 -9.79
CA PRO A 93 -9.85 8.27 -8.49
C PRO A 93 -10.31 9.20 -7.36
N VAL A 94 -10.93 8.62 -6.35
CA VAL A 94 -11.30 9.29 -5.11
C VAL A 94 -10.59 8.60 -3.97
N VAL A 95 -9.92 9.37 -3.11
CA VAL A 95 -9.35 8.83 -1.86
C VAL A 95 -10.48 8.44 -0.94
N GLU A 96 -10.47 7.19 -0.52
CA GLU A 96 -11.43 6.63 0.45
C GLU A 96 -10.86 6.67 1.85
N SER A 97 -9.56 6.37 1.96
CA SER A 97 -8.81 6.55 3.19
C SER A 97 -7.35 6.89 2.92
N LEU A 98 -6.77 7.65 3.85
CA LEU A 98 -5.34 7.83 3.97
C LEU A 98 -4.99 7.73 5.45
N GLY A 99 -3.87 7.09 5.76
CA GLY A 99 -3.26 7.10 7.07
C GLY A 99 -1.78 7.42 6.94
N MET A 100 -1.29 8.33 7.79
CA MET A 100 0.13 8.59 7.92
C MET A 100 0.49 8.86 9.37
N VAL A 101 1.74 8.56 9.73
CA VAL A 101 2.32 9.01 11.00
C VAL A 101 3.20 10.21 10.68
N VAL A 102 3.10 11.28 11.47
CA VAL A 102 3.89 12.50 11.32
C VAL A 102 4.31 12.94 12.71
N ASP A 103 5.62 12.93 12.96
CA ASP A 103 6.20 13.26 14.26
C ASP A 103 5.56 12.49 15.44
N GLY A 104 5.11 11.25 15.21
CA GLY A 104 4.45 10.44 16.24
C GLY A 104 2.93 10.66 16.37
N ASN A 105 2.36 11.60 15.61
CA ASN A 105 0.92 11.79 15.49
C ASN A 105 0.34 10.93 14.38
N ALA A 106 -0.74 10.19 14.66
CA ALA A 106 -1.48 9.46 13.63
C ALA A 106 -2.51 10.40 12.99
N LEU A 107 -2.33 10.67 11.69
CA LEU A 107 -3.20 11.54 10.91
C LEU A 107 -3.92 10.73 9.84
N ALA A 108 -5.16 11.09 9.55
CA ALA A 108 -5.98 10.37 8.60
C ALA A 108 -6.89 11.24 7.73
N VAL A 109 -7.21 10.72 6.56
CA VAL A 109 -8.37 11.12 5.75
C VAL A 109 -9.32 9.93 5.71
N ALA A 110 -10.61 10.16 5.88
CA ALA A 110 -11.65 9.14 5.70
C ALA A 110 -12.80 9.74 4.90
N ASN A 111 -13.22 9.07 3.83
CA ASN A 111 -14.30 9.52 2.95
C ASN A 111 -15.17 8.34 2.45
N ALA A 112 -15.23 7.25 3.21
CA ALA A 112 -15.99 6.06 2.89
C ALA A 112 -16.82 5.58 4.08
N MET A 113 -17.83 4.76 3.82
CA MET A 113 -18.64 4.07 4.84
C MET A 113 -19.31 5.00 5.87
N GLY A 114 -19.63 6.24 5.49
CA GLY A 114 -20.26 7.23 6.38
C GLY A 114 -19.31 7.98 7.31
N ALA A 115 -18.02 7.64 7.32
CA ALA A 115 -16.99 8.43 8.00
C ALA A 115 -16.52 9.58 7.09
N LYS A 116 -16.39 10.78 7.65
CA LYS A 116 -15.82 11.95 6.98
C LYS A 116 -14.84 12.68 7.90
N SER A 117 -13.56 12.66 7.54
CA SER A 117 -12.51 13.43 8.22
C SER A 117 -11.43 13.82 7.21
N GLY A 118 -10.90 15.03 7.38
CA GLY A 118 -9.91 15.58 6.44
C GLY A 118 -10.47 15.80 5.04
N SER A 119 -9.57 16.02 4.09
CA SER A 119 -9.87 16.18 2.67
C SER A 119 -8.75 15.60 1.83
N ALA A 120 -9.08 15.13 0.63
CA ALA A 120 -8.09 14.68 -0.34
C ALA A 120 -8.65 14.74 -1.76
N GLU A 121 -7.82 15.19 -2.69
CA GLU A 121 -8.09 15.22 -4.12
C GLU A 121 -6.96 14.48 -4.85
N VAL A 122 -7.28 13.86 -5.99
CA VAL A 122 -6.31 13.11 -6.80
C VAL A 122 -6.24 13.73 -8.19
N LYS A 123 -5.02 14.04 -8.64
CA LYS A 123 -4.70 14.33 -10.03
C LYS A 123 -3.94 13.15 -10.63
N VAL A 124 -4.30 12.77 -11.85
CA VAL A 124 -3.71 11.64 -12.58
C VAL A 124 -2.99 12.17 -13.82
N ASP A 125 -1.72 11.80 -13.98
CA ASP A 125 -0.89 12.06 -15.15
C ASP A 125 -0.20 10.76 -15.59
N GLY A 126 -0.82 10.03 -16.51
CA GLY A 126 -0.43 8.67 -16.87
C GLY A 126 -0.46 7.75 -15.64
N ASP A 127 0.70 7.18 -15.29
CA ASP A 127 0.87 6.30 -14.13
C ASP A 127 1.19 7.05 -12.82
N ARG A 128 1.26 8.39 -12.87
CA ARG A 128 1.55 9.24 -11.71
C ARG A 128 0.26 9.75 -11.08
N TYR A 129 0.13 9.51 -9.78
CA TYR A 129 -0.90 10.08 -8.91
C TYR A 129 -0.30 11.21 -8.08
N THR A 130 -0.95 12.36 -8.07
CA THR A 130 -0.68 13.46 -7.13
C THR A 130 -1.89 13.61 -6.22
N ILE A 131 -1.73 13.28 -4.94
CA ILE A 131 -2.76 13.40 -3.92
C ILE A 131 -2.46 14.61 -3.04
N THR A 132 -3.41 15.52 -2.91
CA THR A 132 -3.28 16.73 -2.08
C THR A 132 -4.48 16.86 -1.16
N GLY A 133 -4.28 17.36 0.05
CA GLY A 133 -5.38 17.61 0.96
C GLY A 133 -4.92 17.90 2.38
N GLU A 134 -5.80 17.62 3.34
CA GLU A 134 -5.58 17.83 4.76
C GLU A 134 -5.89 16.55 5.55
N ALA A 135 -4.92 16.04 6.28
CA ALA A 135 -5.09 14.90 7.17
C ALA A 135 -5.33 15.39 8.60
N VAL A 136 -6.20 14.69 9.32
CA VAL A 136 -6.68 15.09 10.65
C VAL A 136 -6.40 13.97 11.64
N GLY A 137 -5.96 14.32 12.86
CA GLY A 137 -5.64 13.34 13.90
C GLY A 137 -5.49 13.97 15.26
N ALA A 138 -5.18 13.18 16.29
CA ALA A 138 -4.91 13.70 17.62
C ALA A 138 -3.45 14.17 17.75
N ASP A 139 -3.23 15.23 18.53
CA ASP A 139 -1.88 15.59 18.99
C ASP A 139 -1.45 14.66 20.13
N MET A 140 -0.54 13.75 19.83
CA MET A 140 0.00 12.77 20.77
C MET A 140 1.04 13.39 21.72
N HIS A 141 1.61 14.54 21.37
CA HIS A 141 2.51 15.30 22.26
C HIS A 141 1.74 16.18 23.23
N ASN A 142 0.54 16.62 22.84
CA ASN A 142 -0.38 17.35 23.70
C ASN A 142 -1.83 16.86 23.55
N PRO A 143 -2.21 15.73 24.21
CA PRO A 143 -3.55 15.16 24.08
C PRO A 143 -4.70 16.09 24.53
N MET A 144 -4.39 17.16 25.29
CA MET A 144 -5.34 18.18 25.72
C MET A 144 -5.59 19.25 24.64
N ALA A 145 -4.77 19.34 23.59
CA ALA A 145 -4.96 20.26 22.47
C ALA A 145 -6.09 19.84 21.53
N GLY A 146 -6.50 18.57 21.58
CA GLY A 146 -7.54 18.02 20.72
C GLY A 146 -7.02 17.58 19.35
N MET A 147 -7.83 17.81 18.32
CA MET A 147 -7.52 17.40 16.95
C MET A 147 -6.60 18.42 16.27
N ILE A 148 -5.61 17.93 15.54
CA ILE A 148 -4.73 18.69 14.65
C ILE A 148 -5.03 18.35 13.19
N THR A 149 -4.81 19.33 12.33
CA THR A 149 -4.96 19.22 10.88
C THR A 149 -3.63 19.59 10.22
N LYS A 150 -3.20 18.79 9.25
CA LYS A 150 -1.94 19.01 8.52
C LYS A 150 -2.16 18.89 7.01
N PRO A 151 -1.83 19.92 6.22
CA PRO A 151 -1.79 19.79 4.77
C PRO A 151 -0.72 18.78 4.34
N PHE A 152 -1.02 18.02 3.29
CA PHE A 152 -0.09 17.07 2.71
C PHE A 152 -0.10 17.09 1.18
N THR A 153 0.98 16.58 0.60
CA THR A 153 1.10 16.26 -0.82
C THR A 153 1.81 14.93 -0.97
N VAL A 154 1.21 13.98 -1.68
CA VAL A 154 1.82 12.69 -2.04
C VAL A 154 1.90 12.62 -3.55
N THR A 155 3.11 12.44 -4.09
CA THR A 155 3.30 12.12 -5.49
C THR A 155 3.83 10.69 -5.57
N VAL A 156 3.12 9.81 -6.27
CA VAL A 156 3.51 8.40 -6.42
C VAL A 156 3.33 7.99 -7.87
N THR A 157 4.28 7.22 -8.40
CA THR A 157 4.15 6.59 -9.72
C THR A 157 3.94 5.10 -9.52
N CYS A 158 2.82 4.53 -9.97
CA CYS A 158 2.52 3.10 -9.81
C CYS A 158 2.76 2.38 -11.15
N LYS A 159 3.88 1.63 -11.27
CA LYS A 159 4.26 0.92 -12.50
C LYS A 159 4.16 -0.60 -12.38
#